data_AF-A0AAE3ABU3-F1
#
_entry.id   AF-A0AAE3ABU3-F1
#
_cell.length_a   1.000
_cell.length_b   1.000
_cell.length_c   1.000
_cell.angle_alpha   90.00
_cell.angle_beta   90.00
_cell.angle_gamma   90.00
#
_symmetry.space_group_name_H-M   'P 1'
#
loop_
_entity.id
_entity.type
_entity.pdbx_description
1 polymer ?
#
loop_
_entity_poly.entity_id
_entity_poly.type
_entity_poly.pdbx_seq_one_letter_code
_entity_poly.pdbx_strand_id
1 'polypeptide(L)'
;MVSPGYRLALAAPYPAALDDCYAALLYMKSHAAGLGIRVDQIVGDGEPFYAETVRYIENLKKCGIPASVDVYHSDMHAFDMMQPDTPLSREAARRFNEQFAYAQTHYFAPQGESER
;
A
#
# COMPACT_ATOMS: atom_id res chain seq x y z
N MET A 1 0.30 13.40 1.33
CA MET A 1 -0.80 13.18 0.36
C MET A 1 -0.25 13.47 -1.02
N VAL A 2 -0.18 12.46 -1.89
CA VAL A 2 0.28 12.57 -3.29
C VAL A 2 -0.90 12.22 -4.18
N SER A 3 -1.23 13.07 -5.14
CA SER A 3 -2.33 12.85 -6.09
C SER A 3 -1.76 12.92 -7.51
N PRO A 4 -1.59 11.78 -8.20
CA PRO A 4 -1.14 11.80 -9.58
C PRO A 4 -2.21 12.40 -10.49
N GLY A 5 -1.79 13.25 -11.42
CA GLY A 5 -2.63 13.60 -12.56
C GLY A 5 -2.60 12.43 -13.54
N TYR A 6 -3.76 11.84 -13.84
CA TYR A 6 -3.91 10.75 -14.81
C TYR A 6 -4.76 11.21 -16.00
N ARG A 7 -4.58 10.54 -17.15
CA ARG A 7 -5.36 10.83 -18.36
C ARG A 7 -6.83 10.44 -18.16
N LEU A 8 -7.73 11.37 -18.47
CA LEU A 8 -9.18 11.17 -18.38
C LEU A 8 -9.69 10.33 -19.55
N ALA A 9 -10.73 9.52 -19.32
CA ALA A 9 -11.30 8.59 -20.31
C ALA A 9 -11.72 9.27 -21.64
N LEU A 10 -12.11 10.55 -21.59
CA LEU A 10 -12.46 11.35 -22.76
C LEU A 10 -11.24 11.77 -23.59
N ALA A 11 -10.06 11.86 -22.97
CA ALA A 11 -8.80 12.25 -23.60
C ALA A 11 -7.95 11.03 -23.99
N ALA A 12 -8.04 9.94 -23.24
CA ALA A 12 -7.40 8.67 -23.57
C ALA A 12 -8.28 7.50 -23.10
N PRO A 13 -8.67 6.58 -24.01
CA PRO A 13 -9.52 5.45 -23.66
C PRO A 13 -8.77 4.43 -22.79
N TYR A 14 -9.52 3.45 -22.29
CA TYR A 14 -8.97 2.31 -21.57
C TYR A 14 -7.80 1.64 -22.36
N PRO A 15 -6.69 1.26 -21.70
CA PRO A 15 -6.42 1.26 -20.26
C PRO A 15 -5.60 2.47 -19.75
N ALA A 16 -5.55 3.60 -20.45
CA ALA A 16 -4.60 4.69 -20.19
C ALA A 16 -4.53 5.19 -18.74
N ALA A 17 -5.68 5.33 -18.05
CA ALA A 17 -5.71 5.74 -16.65
C ALA A 17 -5.06 4.70 -15.71
N LEU A 18 -5.15 3.41 -16.03
CA LEU A 18 -4.52 2.34 -15.27
C LEU A 18 -3.00 2.37 -15.45
N ASP A 19 -2.53 2.58 -16.69
CA ASP A 19 -1.10 2.70 -16.99
C ASP A 19 -0.48 3.90 -16.24
N ASP A 20 -1.22 5.01 -16.15
CA ASP A 20 -0.78 6.22 -15.44
C ASP A 20 -0.70 5.98 -13.92
N CYS A 21 -1.70 5.31 -13.33
CA CYS A 21 -1.68 4.94 -11.92
C CYS A 21 -0.51 3.99 -11.62
N TYR A 22 -0.29 2.99 -12.47
CA TYR A 22 0.82 2.06 -12.33
C TYR A 22 2.19 2.74 -12.47
N ALA A 23 2.33 3.65 -13.44
CA ALA A 23 3.55 4.44 -13.60
C ALA A 23 3.80 5.36 -12.39
N ALA A 24 2.75 5.97 -11.83
CA ALA A 24 2.84 6.77 -10.61
C ALA A 24 3.27 5.90 -9.42
N LEU A 25 2.74 4.69 -9.28
CA LEU A 25 3.14 3.75 -8.23
C LEU A 25 4.62 3.33 -8.38
N LEU A 26 5.07 3.00 -9.59
CA LEU A 26 6.47 2.67 -9.87
C LEU A 26 7.41 3.85 -9.55
N TYR A 27 6.99 5.07 -9.90
CA TYR A 27 7.73 6.28 -9.56
C TYR A 27 7.81 6.47 -8.05
N MET A 28 6.69 6.37 -7.35
CA MET A 28 6.62 6.48 -5.89
C MET A 28 7.47 5.41 -5.20
N LYS A 29 7.46 4.17 -5.69
CA LYS A 29 8.29 3.08 -5.17
C LYS A 29 9.79 3.35 -5.34
N SER A 30 10.20 3.83 -6.51
CA SER A 30 11.60 4.18 -6.81
C SER A 30 12.09 5.43 -6.08
N HIS A 31 11.18 6.29 -5.61
CA HIS A 31 11.49 7.55 -4.91
C HIS A 31 11.00 7.56 -3.46
N ALA A 32 10.68 6.39 -2.89
CA ALA A 32 10.01 6.27 -1.59
C ALA A 32 10.78 6.94 -0.44
N ALA A 33 12.11 6.79 -0.42
CA ALA A 33 12.98 7.40 0.59
C ALA A 33 12.97 8.94 0.53
N GLY A 34 12.91 9.53 -0.66
CA GLY A 34 12.85 10.99 -0.85
C GLY A 34 11.47 11.58 -0.61
N LEU A 35 10.41 10.77 -0.74
CA LEU A 35 9.02 11.18 -0.58
C LEU A 35 8.45 10.86 0.81
N GLY A 36 9.23 10.22 1.69
CA GLY A 36 8.77 9.79 3.02
C GLY A 36 7.65 8.75 2.98
N ILE A 37 7.60 7.93 1.91
CA ILE A 37 6.54 6.94 1.69
C ILE A 37 6.90 5.64 2.40
N ARG A 38 5.96 5.14 3.22
CA ARG A 38 6.01 3.79 3.79
C ARG A 38 5.48 2.78 2.76
N VAL A 39 6.27 1.75 2.47
CA VAL A 39 6.01 0.76 1.40
C VAL A 39 5.11 -0.40 1.86
N ASP A 40 4.71 -0.39 3.12
CA ASP A 40 3.89 -1.37 3.84
C ASP A 40 2.48 -0.80 4.08
N GLN A 41 1.53 -1.13 3.20
CA GLN A 41 0.16 -0.58 3.24
C GLN A 41 -0.93 -1.65 3.44
N ILE A 42 -1.97 -1.26 4.19
CA ILE A 42 -3.19 -2.00 4.54
C ILE A 42 -4.31 -1.57 3.59
N VAL A 43 -5.19 -2.49 3.18
CA VAL A 43 -6.17 -2.21 2.12
C VAL A 43 -7.58 -2.70 2.43
N GLY A 44 -8.57 -1.82 2.24
CA GLY A 44 -10.00 -2.13 2.31
C GLY A 44 -10.57 -2.59 0.96
N ASP A 45 -11.68 -3.31 0.93
CA ASP A 45 -12.30 -3.77 -0.33
C ASP A 45 -13.17 -2.70 -1.04
N GLY A 46 -13.59 -1.66 -0.32
CA GLY A 46 -14.26 -0.48 -0.87
C GLY A 46 -13.32 0.63 -1.35
N GLU A 47 -11.99 0.43 -1.31
CA GLU A 47 -11.04 1.48 -1.68
C GLU A 47 -10.39 1.29 -3.07
N PRO A 48 -9.96 2.37 -3.75
CA PRO A 48 -9.48 2.32 -5.13
C PRO A 48 -8.26 1.40 -5.35
N PHE A 49 -7.46 1.18 -4.31
CA PHE A 49 -6.20 0.42 -4.38
C PHE A 49 -6.37 -1.08 -4.09
N TYR A 50 -7.60 -1.54 -3.85
CA TYR A 50 -7.91 -2.95 -3.55
C TYR A 50 -7.35 -3.94 -4.59
N ALA A 51 -7.80 -3.79 -5.83
CA ALA A 51 -7.46 -4.74 -6.89
C ALA A 51 -5.95 -4.76 -7.18
N GLU A 52 -5.30 -3.59 -7.10
CA GLU A 52 -3.86 -3.46 -7.33
C GLU A 52 -3.05 -4.15 -6.23
N THR A 53 -3.40 -3.93 -4.97
CA THR A 53 -2.69 -4.51 -3.83
C THR A 53 -2.84 -6.03 -3.78
N VAL A 54 -4.05 -6.54 -4.01
CA VAL A 54 -4.27 -7.99 -4.10
C VAL A 54 -3.42 -8.59 -5.21
N ARG A 55 -3.41 -7.97 -6.40
CA ARG A 55 -2.59 -8.44 -7.52
C ARG A 55 -1.10 -8.41 -7.21
N TYR A 56 -0.61 -7.37 -6.53
CA TYR A 56 0.79 -7.25 -6.16
C TYR A 56 1.22 -8.40 -5.23
N ILE A 57 0.41 -8.69 -4.20
CA ILE A 57 0.66 -9.76 -3.23
C ILE A 57 0.61 -11.15 -3.89
N GLU A 58 -0.35 -11.37 -4.80
CA GLU A 58 -0.39 -12.59 -5.61
C GLU A 58 0.89 -12.79 -6.41
N ASN A 59 1.43 -11.73 -7.02
CA ASN A 59 2.64 -11.81 -7.82
C ASN A 59 3.88 -12.07 -6.95
N LEU A 60 3.97 -11.49 -5.76
CA LEU A 60 5.04 -11.81 -4.80
C LEU A 60 5.01 -13.30 -4.42
N LYS A 61 3.83 -13.84 -4.12
CA LYS A 61 3.66 -15.26 -3.81
C LYS A 61 4.09 -16.16 -4.97
N LYS A 62 3.76 -15.80 -6.22
CA LYS A 62 4.19 -16.56 -7.42
C LYS A 62 5.70 -16.59 -7.60
N CYS A 63 6.40 -15.54 -7.15
CA CYS A 63 7.86 -15.48 -7.15
C CYS A 63 8.50 -16.17 -5.94
N GLY A 64 7.72 -16.88 -5.11
CA GLY A 64 8.21 -17.55 -3.91
C GLY A 64 8.50 -16.61 -2.74
N ILE A 65 8.10 -15.35 -2.81
CA ILE A 65 8.26 -14.38 -1.72
C ILE A 65 7.08 -14.55 -0.76
N PRO A 66 7.32 -14.85 0.54
CA PRO A 66 6.28 -14.86 1.55
C PRO A 66 5.65 -13.47 1.67
N ALA A 67 4.39 -13.35 1.30
CA ALA A 67 3.64 -12.10 1.36
C ALA A 67 2.19 -12.37 1.76
N SER A 68 1.59 -11.44 2.49
CA SER A 68 0.18 -11.51 2.89
C SER A 68 -0.43 -10.11 2.91
N VAL A 69 -1.75 -10.05 2.78
CA VAL A 69 -2.53 -8.81 2.90
C VAL A 69 -3.76 -9.10 3.73
N ASP A 70 -4.03 -8.21 4.66
CA ASP A 70 -5.28 -8.20 5.41
C ASP A 70 -6.26 -7.30 4.67
N VAL A 71 -7.43 -7.84 4.35
CA VAL A 71 -8.52 -7.13 3.67
C VAL A 71 -9.64 -6.90 4.67
N TYR A 72 -10.04 -5.64 4.84
CA TYR A 72 -11.12 -5.25 5.73
C TYR A 72 -12.31 -4.74 4.93
N HIS A 73 -13.52 -5.13 5.34
CA HIS A 73 -14.75 -4.65 4.71
C HIS A 73 -15.06 -3.24 5.20
N SER A 74 -14.82 -2.25 4.35
CA SER A 74 -14.99 -0.83 4.65
C SER A 74 -15.12 -0.05 3.35
N ASP A 75 -16.06 0.91 3.30
CA ASP A 75 -16.24 1.87 2.21
C ASP A 75 -15.34 3.11 2.35
N MET A 76 -14.52 3.15 3.40
CA MET A 76 -13.69 4.29 3.76
C MET A 76 -12.20 3.94 3.71
N HIS A 77 -11.44 4.71 2.91
CA HIS A 77 -9.97 4.69 2.93
C HIS A 77 -9.44 5.21 4.28
N ALA A 78 -8.39 4.57 4.81
CA ALA A 78 -7.80 4.88 6.12
C ALA A 78 -8.83 4.92 7.27
N PHE A 79 -9.81 4.01 7.25
CA PHE A 79 -10.87 3.92 8.26
C PHE A 79 -10.31 3.80 9.69
N ASP A 80 -9.14 3.18 9.84
CA ASP A 80 -8.42 2.98 11.09
C ASP A 80 -7.93 4.29 11.71
N MET A 81 -7.52 5.25 10.88
CA MET A 81 -7.14 6.59 11.32
C MET A 81 -8.33 7.51 11.50
N MET A 82 -9.34 7.40 10.63
CA MET A 82 -10.51 8.28 10.63
C MET A 82 -11.52 7.91 11.73
N GLN A 83 -11.58 6.63 12.10
CA GLN A 83 -12.48 6.11 13.14
C GLN A 83 -11.73 5.20 14.11
N PRO A 84 -10.74 5.71 14.86
CA PRO A 84 -9.80 4.89 15.64
C PRO A 84 -10.49 4.06 16.75
N ASP A 85 -11.62 4.53 17.24
CA ASP A 85 -12.34 3.91 18.36
C ASP A 85 -13.31 2.80 17.93
N THR A 86 -13.38 2.46 16.64
CA THR A 86 -14.21 1.32 16.22
C THR A 86 -13.52 -0.01 16.51
N PRO A 87 -14.28 -1.09 16.75
CA PRO A 87 -13.69 -2.43 16.90
C PRO A 87 -12.83 -2.85 15.69
N LEU A 88 -13.27 -2.50 14.47
CA LEU A 88 -12.56 -2.82 13.24
C LEU A 88 -11.21 -2.10 13.17
N SER A 89 -11.17 -0.81 13.48
CA SER A 89 -9.94 0.00 13.50
C SER A 89 -8.94 -0.49 14.54
N ARG A 90 -9.41 -0.82 15.75
CA ARG A 90 -8.56 -1.39 16.79
C ARG A 90 -7.96 -2.72 16.38
N GLU A 91 -8.75 -3.58 15.73
CA GLU A 91 -8.27 -4.87 15.24
C GLU A 91 -7.25 -4.70 14.11
N ALA A 92 -7.50 -3.80 13.16
CA ALA A 92 -6.56 -3.49 12.08
C ALA A 92 -5.23 -2.97 12.62
N ALA A 93 -5.27 -2.03 13.58
CA ALA A 93 -4.08 -1.49 14.24
C ALA A 93 -3.31 -2.57 15.03
N ARG A 94 -4.03 -3.45 15.74
CA ARG A 94 -3.42 -4.58 16.48
C ARG A 94 -2.68 -5.50 15.52
N ARG A 95 -3.32 -5.95 14.44
CA ARG A 95 -2.71 -6.84 13.44
C ARG A 95 -1.52 -6.19 12.76
N PHE A 96 -1.61 -4.91 12.43
CA PHE A 96 -0.48 -4.15 11.89
C PHE A 96 0.73 -4.19 12.82
N ASN A 97 0.54 -3.87 14.11
CA ASN A 97 1.64 -3.85 15.08
C ASN A 97 2.26 -5.24 15.28
N GLU A 98 1.46 -6.30 15.25
CA GLU A 98 1.96 -7.68 15.34
C GLU A 98 2.82 -8.05 14.13
N GLN A 99 2.36 -7.75 12.91
CA GLN A 99 3.13 -8.02 11.69
C GLN A 99 4.37 -7.13 11.60
N PHE A 100 4.30 -5.89 12.07
CA PHE A 100 5.45 -4.99 12.13
C PHE A 100 6.52 -5.53 13.08
N ALA A 101 6.15 -5.97 14.28
CA ALA A 101 7.08 -6.58 15.23
C ALA A 101 7.70 -7.88 14.67
N TYR A 102 6.89 -8.71 14.00
CA TYR A 102 7.40 -9.90 13.30
C TYR A 102 8.41 -9.53 12.21
N ALA A 103 8.10 -8.53 11.38
CA ALA A 103 8.99 -8.10 10.30
C ALA A 103 10.30 -7.50 10.84
N GLN A 104 10.25 -6.73 11.93
CA GLN A 104 11.45 -6.21 12.58
C GLN A 104 12.38 -7.33 13.09
N THR A 105 11.81 -8.45 13.55
CA THR A 105 12.60 -9.57 14.07
C THR A 105 13.13 -10.49 12.97
N HIS A 106 12.45 -10.60 11.83
CA HIS A 106 12.78 -11.59 10.79
C HIS A 106 13.38 -10.98 9.51
N TYR A 107 13.12 -9.71 9.23
CA TYR A 107 13.43 -9.08 7.94
C TYR A 107 14.10 -7.71 8.06
N PHE A 108 14.44 -7.26 9.27
CA PHE A 108 15.14 -5.99 9.45
C PHE A 108 16.52 -6.02 8.79
N ALA A 109 16.79 -5.02 7.95
CA ALA A 109 18.09 -4.77 7.35
C ALA A 109 18.64 -3.43 7.85
N PRO A 110 19.87 -3.37 8.38
CA PRO A 110 20.49 -2.11 8.78
C PRO A 110 20.56 -1.14 7.60
N GLN A 111 20.09 0.08 7.80
CA GLN A 111 20.28 1.15 6.82
C GLN A 111 21.57 1.89 7.16
N GLY A 112 22.42 2.12 6.15
CA GLY A 112 23.64 2.93 6.31
C GLY A 112 23.28 4.38 6.66
N GLU A 113 24.13 5.06 7.43
CA GLU A 113 23.97 6.48 7.68
C GLU A 113 24.02 7.24 6.34
N SER A 114 22.96 7.99 6.04
CA SER A 114 22.98 8.94 4.93
C SER A 114 24.02 10.00 5.26
N GLU A 115 25.11 10.04 4.50
CA GLU A 115 26.02 11.19 4.47
C GLU A 115 25.15 12.43 4.18
N ARG A 116 25.10 13.35 5.14
CA ARG A 116 24.39 14.63 5.05
C ARG A 116 25.36 15.73 4.65
#